data_AF-A0A2G6UKF2-F1
#
_entry.id   AF-A0A2G6UKF2-F1
#
_cell.length_a   1.000
_cell.length_b   1.000
_cell.length_c   1.000
_cell.angle_alpha   90.00
_cell.angle_beta   90.00
_cell.angle_gamma   90.00
#
_symmetry.space_group_name_H-M   'P 1'
#
loop_
_entity.id
_entity.type
_entity.pdbx_description
1 polymer ?
#
loop_
_entity_poly.entity_id
_entity_poly.type
_entity_poly.pdbx_seq_one_letter_code
_entity_poly.pdbx_strand_id
1 'polypeptide(L)'
;MLLENKGIKTDTFYIPPFDLNVGEIVVLNLFQGAHFYETEMLIREILCGRIPNENVIIHQNLTFAEHFFESKIRSFFYPVTVGEYLKKNANPDSPYATKIYETEWINKKTKVNTLAGNPRKSLSLYATLSKTENIVFDLRGQDPQGAKETYTIVKAVVKNGGSAILLDGFNEMKNDCTKYIEIQWKKN
;
A
#
# COMPACT_ATOMS: atom_id res chain seq x y z
N MET A 1 1.23 19.59 -3.57
CA MET A 1 0.09 19.03 -2.83
C MET A 1 -0.61 17.97 -3.65
N LEU A 2 -0.89 16.81 -3.04
CA LEU A 2 -1.51 15.65 -3.68
C LEU A 2 -2.90 15.37 -3.09
N LEU A 3 -3.01 15.45 -1.77
CA LEU A 3 -4.24 15.15 -1.04
C LEU A 3 -4.39 16.13 0.12
N GLU A 4 -5.61 16.63 0.31
CA GLU A 4 -6.04 17.33 1.51
C GLU A 4 -7.13 16.53 2.19
N ASN A 5 -6.95 16.25 3.48
CA ASN A 5 -7.98 15.72 4.35
C ASN A 5 -8.32 16.78 5.41
N LYS A 6 -9.55 17.29 5.39
CA LYS A 6 -10.10 18.25 6.37
C LYS A 6 -10.68 17.57 7.63
N GLY A 7 -10.58 16.25 7.69
CA GLY A 7 -11.07 15.39 8.76
C GLY A 7 -12.09 14.38 8.23
N ILE A 8 -11.79 13.08 8.30
CA ILE A 8 -12.74 12.03 7.90
C ILE A 8 -13.48 11.57 9.15
N LYS A 9 -14.78 11.82 9.22
CA LYS A 9 -15.63 11.40 10.34
C LYS A 9 -16.59 10.30 9.88
N THR A 10 -16.55 9.16 10.54
CA THR A 10 -17.50 8.05 10.35
C THR A 10 -18.24 7.77 11.66
N ASP A 11 -19.17 6.83 11.69
CA ASP A 11 -19.83 6.42 12.94
C ASP A 11 -18.87 5.73 13.92
N THR A 12 -17.80 5.12 13.42
CA THR A 12 -16.87 4.29 14.19
C THR A 12 -15.56 4.99 14.53
N PHE A 13 -15.10 5.93 13.71
CA PHE A 13 -13.81 6.61 13.93
C PHE A 13 -13.78 8.04 13.37
N TYR A 14 -12.71 8.74 13.72
CA TYR A 14 -12.34 10.03 13.15
C TYR A 14 -10.86 10.04 12.78
N ILE A 15 -10.55 10.47 11.56
CA ILE A 15 -9.18 10.75 11.13
C ILE A 15 -8.97 12.27 11.22
N PRO A 16 -8.05 12.77 12.05
CA PRO A 16 -7.70 14.17 12.11
C PRO A 16 -7.30 14.76 10.74
N PRO A 17 -7.39 16.08 10.55
CA PRO A 17 -7.00 16.72 9.30
C PRO A 17 -5.51 16.53 9.04
N PHE A 18 -5.15 16.33 7.77
CA PHE A 18 -3.77 16.29 7.30
C PHE A 18 -3.72 16.56 5.80
N ASP A 19 -2.56 16.95 5.31
CA ASP A 19 -2.26 17.05 3.88
C ASP A 19 -1.11 16.10 3.51
N LEU A 20 -1.04 15.74 2.23
CA LEU A 20 0.06 15.01 1.63
C LEU A 20 0.66 15.83 0.49
N ASN A 21 1.96 16.08 0.54
CA ASN A 21 2.78 16.71 -0.48
C ASN A 21 3.81 15.75 -1.07
N VAL A 22 4.37 16.17 -2.20
CA VAL A 22 5.50 15.47 -2.84
C VAL A 22 6.65 15.37 -1.85
N GLY A 23 7.26 14.19 -1.74
CA GLY A 23 8.37 13.94 -0.83
C GLY A 23 7.96 13.62 0.61
N GLU A 24 6.65 13.46 0.89
CA GLU A 24 6.16 13.12 2.22
C GLU A 24 5.74 11.66 2.36
N ILE A 25 5.94 11.13 3.57
CA ILE A 25 5.31 9.88 4.04
C ILE A 25 4.39 10.24 5.21
N VAL A 26 3.10 9.95 5.05
CA VAL A 26 2.12 10.01 6.13
C VAL A 26 1.88 8.60 6.66
N VAL A 27 1.99 8.40 7.96
CA VAL A 27 1.58 7.15 8.61
C VAL A 27 0.23 7.39 9.28
N LEU A 28 -0.79 6.64 8.86
CA LEU A 28 -2.09 6.56 9.53
C LEU A 28 -2.09 5.32 10.42
N ASN A 29 -1.94 5.54 11.73
CA ASN A 29 -2.06 4.45 12.70
C ASN A 29 -3.54 4.20 13.01
N LEU A 30 -4.01 3.02 12.65
CA LEU A 30 -5.38 2.57 12.85
C LEU A 30 -5.58 1.89 14.23
N PHE A 31 -4.50 1.50 14.92
CA PHE A 31 -4.48 0.62 16.09
C PHE A 31 -5.13 -0.75 15.85
N GLN A 32 -4.73 -1.80 16.57
CA GLN A 32 -5.31 -3.15 16.43
C GLN A 32 -6.73 -3.28 17.03
N GLY A 33 -7.69 -2.52 16.52
CA GLY A 33 -9.11 -2.60 16.88
C GLY A 33 -9.85 -3.72 16.14
N ALA A 34 -11.00 -4.15 16.68
CA ALA A 34 -11.84 -5.20 16.10
C ALA A 34 -12.30 -4.92 14.65
N HIS A 35 -12.34 -3.65 14.24
CA HIS A 35 -12.75 -3.21 12.91
C HIS A 35 -11.57 -2.79 12.00
N PHE A 36 -10.34 -3.23 12.31
CA PHE A 36 -9.13 -2.80 11.62
C PHE A 36 -9.22 -2.98 10.10
N TYR A 37 -9.61 -4.17 9.62
CA TYR A 37 -9.65 -4.45 8.18
C TYR A 37 -10.72 -3.64 7.44
N GLU A 38 -11.94 -3.56 7.99
CA GLU A 38 -13.03 -2.77 7.38
C GLU A 38 -12.65 -1.29 7.32
N THR A 39 -12.02 -0.79 8.39
CA THR A 39 -11.51 0.58 8.49
C THR A 39 -10.40 0.85 7.49
N GLU A 40 -9.40 -0.03 7.41
CA GLU A 40 -8.31 0.01 6.44
C GLU A 40 -8.85 0.07 4.99
N MET A 41 -9.81 -0.79 4.65
CA MET A 41 -10.44 -0.81 3.33
C MET A 41 -11.21 0.47 3.04
N LEU A 42 -12.04 0.96 3.96
CA LEU A 42 -12.77 2.22 3.76
C LEU A 42 -11.81 3.40 3.56
N ILE A 43 -10.79 3.53 4.42
CA ILE A 43 -9.81 4.61 4.36
C ILE A 43 -9.07 4.58 3.02
N ARG A 44 -8.59 3.41 2.60
CA ARG A 44 -7.96 3.21 1.31
C ARG A 44 -8.85 3.69 0.16
N GLU A 45 -10.11 3.25 0.13
CA GLU A 45 -11.04 3.57 -0.96
C GLU A 45 -11.34 5.08 -1.02
N ILE A 46 -11.41 5.76 0.13
CA ILE A 46 -11.52 7.23 0.21
C ILE A 46 -10.24 7.91 -0.31
N LEU A 47 -9.07 7.53 0.22
CA LEU A 47 -7.80 8.18 -0.12
C LEU A 47 -7.37 7.96 -1.58
N CYS A 48 -7.80 6.85 -2.19
CA CYS A 48 -7.58 6.58 -3.61
C CYS A 48 -8.70 7.13 -4.51
N GLY A 49 -9.66 7.87 -3.97
CA GLY A 49 -10.72 8.54 -4.74
C GLY A 49 -11.77 7.61 -5.34
N ARG A 50 -11.87 6.37 -4.86
CA ARG A 50 -12.88 5.40 -5.30
C ARG A 50 -14.22 5.62 -4.61
N ILE A 51 -14.19 6.10 -3.37
CA ILE A 51 -15.35 6.58 -2.62
C ILE A 51 -15.19 8.08 -2.41
N PRO A 52 -16.12 8.93 -2.90
CA PRO A 52 -16.05 10.36 -2.67
C PRO A 52 -16.28 10.68 -1.18
N ASN A 53 -15.55 11.66 -0.66
CA ASN A 53 -15.73 12.18 0.69
C ASN A 53 -15.61 13.71 0.66
N GLU A 54 -16.58 14.43 1.22
CA GLU A 54 -16.62 15.90 1.19
C GLU A 54 -15.41 16.58 1.87
N ASN A 55 -14.76 15.88 2.79
CA ASN A 55 -13.60 16.37 3.53
C ASN A 55 -12.27 15.94 2.89
N VAL A 56 -12.29 15.23 1.77
CA VAL A 56 -11.07 14.78 1.07
C VAL A 56 -11.02 15.37 -0.33
N ILE A 57 -9.99 16.15 -0.61
CA ILE A 57 -9.71 16.73 -1.93
C ILE A 57 -8.48 16.04 -2.50
N ILE A 58 -8.64 15.38 -3.64
CA ILE A 58 -7.57 14.67 -4.35
C ILE A 58 -7.13 15.53 -5.53
N HIS A 59 -5.94 16.12 -5.42
CA HIS A 59 -5.31 16.90 -6.50
C HIS A 59 -4.52 16.00 -7.45
N GLN A 60 -3.98 14.89 -6.94
CA GLN A 60 -3.29 13.88 -7.73
C GLN A 60 -3.67 12.48 -7.23
N ASN A 61 -3.90 11.57 -8.16
CA ASN A 61 -4.35 10.21 -7.83
C ASN A 61 -3.27 9.45 -7.06
N LEU A 62 -3.67 8.87 -5.93
CA LEU A 62 -2.91 7.86 -5.21
C LEU A 62 -3.37 6.47 -5.66
N THR A 63 -2.43 5.52 -5.73
CA THR A 63 -2.76 4.12 -6.03
C THR A 63 -2.43 3.22 -4.85
N PHE A 64 -3.37 2.36 -4.47
CA PHE A 64 -3.11 1.38 -3.43
C PHE A 64 -2.25 0.20 -3.93
N ALA A 65 -1.24 -0.19 -3.16
CA ALA A 65 -0.44 -1.39 -3.41
C ALA A 65 -1.22 -2.67 -3.01
N GLU A 66 -2.10 -3.10 -3.93
CA GLU A 66 -3.04 -4.21 -3.74
C GLU A 66 -2.38 -5.51 -3.28
N HIS A 67 -3.11 -6.30 -2.49
CA HIS A 67 -2.68 -7.67 -2.18
C HIS A 67 -2.97 -8.57 -3.38
N PHE A 68 -2.09 -9.53 -3.63
CA PHE A 68 -2.40 -10.55 -4.62
C PHE A 68 -3.53 -11.46 -4.11
N PHE A 69 -4.60 -11.53 -4.88
CA PHE A 69 -5.71 -12.46 -4.67
C PHE A 69 -5.94 -13.31 -5.92
N GLU A 70 -6.12 -14.61 -5.72
CA GLU A 70 -6.60 -15.52 -6.76
C GLU A 70 -7.69 -16.43 -6.19
N SER A 71 -8.64 -16.81 -7.04
CA SER A 71 -9.67 -17.78 -6.65
C SER A 71 -9.07 -19.19 -6.50
N LYS A 72 -9.66 -20.02 -5.62
CA LYS A 72 -9.21 -21.40 -5.40
C LYS A 72 -9.18 -22.25 -6.68
N ILE A 73 -10.16 -22.08 -7.56
CA ILE A 73 -10.22 -22.80 -8.84
C ILE A 73 -9.02 -22.43 -9.71
N ARG A 74 -8.75 -21.13 -9.84
CA ARG A 74 -7.58 -20.64 -10.59
C ARG A 74 -6.28 -21.12 -9.94
N SER A 75 -6.21 -21.06 -8.62
CA SER A 75 -5.08 -21.51 -7.81
C SER A 75 -4.68 -22.96 -8.07
N PHE A 76 -5.67 -23.83 -8.28
CA PHE A 76 -5.44 -25.24 -8.48
C PHE A 76 -5.14 -25.60 -9.95
N PHE A 77 -5.96 -25.12 -10.88
CA PHE A 77 -5.88 -25.56 -12.28
C PHE A 77 -4.96 -24.70 -13.15
N TYR A 78 -4.91 -23.38 -12.93
CA TYR A 78 -4.17 -22.43 -13.75
C TYR A 78 -3.56 -21.30 -12.90
N PRO A 79 -2.58 -21.62 -12.04
CA PRO A 79 -1.96 -20.64 -11.14
C PRO A 79 -1.36 -19.47 -11.92
N VAL A 80 -1.57 -18.25 -11.43
CA VAL A 80 -0.94 -17.08 -12.05
C VAL A 80 0.57 -17.16 -11.83
N THR A 81 1.33 -16.98 -12.90
CA THR A 81 2.79 -16.84 -12.82
C THR A 81 3.20 -15.39 -12.59
N VAL A 82 4.40 -15.17 -12.04
CA VAL A 82 4.98 -13.83 -11.84
C VAL A 82 5.03 -13.06 -13.16
N GLY A 83 5.41 -13.71 -14.27
CA GLY A 83 5.44 -13.09 -15.58
C GLY A 83 4.06 -12.63 -16.07
N GLU A 84 3.03 -13.46 -15.90
CA GLU A 84 1.64 -13.09 -16.24
C GLU A 84 1.12 -11.95 -15.36
N TYR A 85 1.43 -11.99 -14.06
CA TYR A 85 1.05 -10.94 -13.13
C TYR A 85 1.68 -9.60 -13.54
N LEU A 86 2.99 -9.56 -13.79
CA LEU A 86 3.69 -8.33 -14.18
C LEU A 86 3.24 -7.83 -15.55
N LYS A 87 3.03 -8.73 -16.53
CA LYS A 87 2.50 -8.35 -17.86
C LYS A 87 1.16 -7.61 -17.75
N LYS A 88 0.31 -7.98 -16.80
CA LYS A 88 -1.00 -7.34 -16.59
C LYS A 88 -0.91 -6.10 -15.70
N ASN A 89 -0.05 -6.12 -14.69
CA ASN A 89 -0.11 -5.17 -13.58
C ASN A 89 1.06 -4.18 -13.52
N ALA A 90 2.13 -4.37 -14.28
CA ALA A 90 3.28 -3.48 -14.30
C ALA A 90 3.40 -2.68 -15.61
N ASN A 91 4.05 -1.53 -15.55
CA ASN A 91 4.51 -0.78 -16.72
C ASN A 91 5.91 -1.32 -17.11
N PRO A 92 6.08 -1.96 -18.29
CA PRO A 92 7.33 -2.62 -18.66
C PRO A 92 8.53 -1.67 -18.79
N ASP A 93 8.30 -0.37 -19.00
CA ASP A 93 9.37 0.62 -19.17
C ASP A 93 9.96 1.11 -17.83
N SER A 94 9.35 0.73 -16.71
CA SER A 94 9.82 1.12 -15.38
C SER A 94 10.88 0.15 -14.84
N PRO A 95 11.92 0.65 -14.15
CA PRO A 95 12.89 -0.22 -13.47
C PRO A 95 12.24 -1.12 -12.39
N TYR A 96 11.08 -0.74 -11.85
CA TYR A 96 10.36 -1.59 -10.89
C TYR A 96 9.70 -2.81 -11.54
N ALA A 97 9.46 -2.80 -12.85
CA ALA A 97 8.76 -3.88 -13.54
C ALA A 97 9.47 -5.23 -13.48
N THR A 98 10.81 -5.21 -13.37
CA THR A 98 11.64 -6.41 -13.32
C THR A 98 12.32 -6.63 -11.97
N LYS A 99 12.13 -5.72 -11.01
CA LYS A 99 12.85 -5.71 -9.74
C LYS A 99 12.66 -6.97 -8.90
N ILE A 100 11.50 -7.62 -9.00
CA ILE A 100 11.24 -8.89 -8.30
C ILE A 100 12.21 -10.02 -8.72
N TYR A 101 12.79 -9.95 -9.93
CA TYR A 101 13.74 -10.95 -10.43
C TYR A 101 15.15 -10.78 -9.86
N GLU A 102 15.42 -9.73 -9.09
CA GLU A 102 16.65 -9.62 -8.27
C GLU A 102 16.66 -10.67 -7.14
N THR A 103 15.50 -11.21 -6.78
CA THR A 103 15.41 -12.38 -5.88
C THR A 103 15.72 -13.66 -6.66
N GLU A 104 16.89 -14.26 -6.42
CA GLU A 104 17.50 -15.32 -7.24
C GLU A 104 16.56 -16.48 -7.63
N TRP A 105 15.68 -16.91 -6.74
CA TRP A 105 14.79 -18.05 -6.97
C TRP A 105 13.47 -17.67 -7.68
N ILE A 106 13.19 -16.38 -7.88
CA ILE A 106 11.99 -15.89 -8.55
C ILE A 106 12.28 -15.64 -10.03
N ASN A 107 11.49 -16.26 -10.91
CA ASN A 107 11.55 -16.05 -12.36
C ASN A 107 10.15 -15.92 -12.96
N LYS A 108 10.07 -15.65 -14.27
CA LYS A 108 8.79 -15.46 -15.00
C LYS A 108 7.79 -16.61 -14.81
N LYS A 109 8.27 -17.84 -14.62
CA LYS A 109 7.45 -19.06 -14.48
C LYS A 109 7.09 -19.37 -13.02
N THR A 110 7.70 -18.70 -12.05
CA THR A 110 7.35 -18.87 -10.63
C THR A 110 5.87 -18.55 -10.43
N LYS A 111 5.14 -19.42 -9.71
CA LYS A 111 3.72 -19.22 -9.43
C LYS A 111 3.58 -18.22 -8.28
N VAL A 112 2.68 -17.25 -8.40
CA VAL A 112 2.51 -16.20 -7.38
C VAL A 112 1.97 -16.79 -6.07
N ASN A 113 1.12 -17.81 -6.16
CA ASN A 113 0.55 -18.50 -5.01
C ASN A 113 1.55 -19.35 -4.21
N THR A 114 2.71 -19.68 -4.78
CA THR A 114 3.81 -20.34 -4.07
C THR A 114 4.78 -19.36 -3.42
N LEU A 115 4.67 -18.05 -3.70
CA LEU A 115 5.50 -17.04 -3.04
C LEU A 115 5.11 -16.91 -1.57
N ALA A 116 6.10 -16.85 -0.68
CA ALA A 116 5.90 -16.47 0.72
C ALA A 116 5.37 -15.04 0.85
N GLY A 117 4.94 -14.66 2.07
CA GLY A 117 4.33 -13.35 2.35
C GLY A 117 5.14 -12.16 1.85
N ASN A 118 6.42 -12.07 2.25
CA ASN A 118 7.31 -10.98 1.85
C ASN A 118 7.49 -10.85 0.32
N PRO A 119 7.96 -11.87 -0.44
CA PRO A 119 8.13 -11.74 -1.88
C PRO A 119 6.80 -11.53 -2.63
N ARG A 120 5.69 -12.06 -2.11
CA ARG A 120 4.36 -11.81 -2.69
C ARG A 120 3.94 -10.34 -2.54
N LYS A 121 4.22 -9.72 -1.39
CA LYS A 121 3.97 -8.30 -1.17
C LYS A 121 4.92 -7.42 -2.00
N SER A 122 6.20 -7.77 -2.08
CA SER A 122 7.16 -7.06 -2.94
C SER A 122 6.75 -7.10 -4.40
N LEU A 123 6.21 -8.21 -4.90
CA LEU A 123 5.70 -8.32 -6.26
C LEU A 123 4.60 -7.29 -6.55
N SER A 124 3.60 -7.17 -5.67
CA SER A 124 2.51 -6.22 -5.88
C SER A 124 2.92 -4.77 -5.66
N LEU A 125 3.81 -4.51 -4.70
CA LEU A 125 4.43 -3.21 -4.51
C LEU A 125 5.20 -2.76 -5.75
N TYR A 126 6.10 -3.59 -6.28
CA TYR A 126 6.87 -3.26 -7.47
C TYR A 126 6.00 -3.07 -8.71
N ALA A 127 4.96 -3.90 -8.89
CA ALA A 127 3.99 -3.68 -9.97
C ALA A 127 3.27 -2.33 -9.82
N THR A 128 2.93 -1.92 -8.60
CA THR A 128 2.30 -0.61 -8.34
C THR A 128 3.28 0.54 -8.61
N LEU A 129 4.49 0.46 -8.04
CA LEU A 129 5.56 1.43 -8.20
C LEU A 129 6.03 1.59 -9.65
N SER A 130 5.82 0.56 -10.48
CA SER A 130 6.13 0.67 -11.91
C SER A 130 5.25 1.70 -12.64
N LYS A 131 4.06 1.99 -12.10
CA LYS A 131 3.04 2.83 -12.73
C LYS A 131 2.92 4.21 -12.09
N THR A 132 3.31 4.35 -10.83
CA THR A 132 3.13 5.57 -10.05
C THR A 132 4.09 5.61 -8.87
N GLU A 133 4.48 6.81 -8.48
CA GLU A 133 5.33 7.06 -7.31
C GLU A 133 4.51 7.57 -6.11
N ASN A 134 3.20 7.76 -6.31
CA ASN A 134 2.26 8.27 -5.31
C ASN A 134 1.32 7.15 -4.88
N ILE A 135 1.57 6.58 -3.68
CA ILE A 135 0.91 5.34 -3.25
C ILE A 135 0.22 5.41 -1.90
N VAL A 136 -0.75 4.52 -1.71
CA VAL A 136 -1.22 4.09 -0.39
C VAL A 136 -0.81 2.63 -0.21
N PHE A 137 -0.36 2.23 0.97
CA PHE A 137 0.07 0.85 1.20
C PHE A 137 -0.13 0.42 2.66
N ASP A 138 -0.06 -0.89 2.88
CA ASP A 138 0.02 -1.53 4.20
C ASP A 138 1.22 -2.48 4.24
N LEU A 139 1.52 -3.04 5.42
CA LEU A 139 2.59 -4.01 5.65
C LEU A 139 2.05 -5.42 5.95
N ARG A 140 0.78 -5.68 5.64
CA ARG A 140 0.12 -6.94 6.01
C ARG A 140 0.67 -8.12 5.21
N GLY A 141 0.73 -9.26 5.90
CA GLY A 141 1.23 -10.51 5.31
C GLY A 141 2.76 -10.59 5.24
N GLN A 142 3.47 -9.67 5.89
CA GLN A 142 4.92 -9.68 6.00
C GLN A 142 5.37 -9.99 7.42
N ASP A 143 6.56 -10.56 7.56
CA ASP A 143 7.27 -10.61 8.83
C ASP A 143 7.93 -9.24 9.13
N PRO A 144 8.48 -9.02 10.35
CA PRO A 144 9.08 -7.73 10.71
C PRO A 144 10.24 -7.30 9.82
N GLN A 145 10.99 -8.24 9.23
CA GLN A 145 12.11 -7.92 8.34
C GLN A 145 11.59 -7.47 6.96
N GLY A 146 10.65 -8.22 6.38
CA GLY A 146 10.00 -7.86 5.12
C GLY A 146 9.25 -6.54 5.18
N ALA A 147 8.64 -6.22 6.33
CA ALA A 147 7.99 -4.94 6.58
C ALA A 147 8.99 -3.77 6.53
N LYS A 148 10.16 -3.90 7.17
CA LYS A 148 11.24 -2.90 7.12
C LYS A 148 11.82 -2.72 5.72
N GLU A 149 12.01 -3.81 4.99
CA GLU A 149 12.48 -3.77 3.59
C GLU A 149 11.48 -3.04 2.70
N THR A 150 10.19 -3.34 2.85
CA THR A 150 9.11 -2.66 2.14
C THR A 150 9.08 -1.17 2.42
N TYR A 151 9.17 -0.79 3.70
CA TYR A 151 9.23 0.61 4.10
C TYR A 151 10.46 1.32 3.52
N THR A 152 11.61 0.64 3.50
CA THR A 152 12.85 1.16 2.90
C THR A 152 12.72 1.42 1.41
N ILE A 153 12.07 0.51 0.67
CA ILE A 153 11.77 0.69 -0.77
C ILE A 153 10.89 1.93 -0.97
N VAL A 154 9.82 2.07 -0.19
CA VAL A 154 8.90 3.22 -0.29
C VAL A 154 9.63 4.53 0.04
N LYS A 155 10.47 4.55 1.07
CA LYS A 155 11.30 5.72 1.38
C LYS A 155 12.21 6.15 0.23
N ALA A 156 12.79 5.19 -0.48
CA ALA A 156 13.62 5.50 -1.65
C ALA A 156 12.80 6.15 -2.77
N VAL A 157 11.57 5.68 -3.01
CA VAL A 157 10.62 6.28 -3.97
C VAL A 157 10.27 7.71 -3.55
N VAL A 158 9.89 7.91 -2.29
CA VAL A 158 9.51 9.24 -1.79
C VAL A 158 10.68 10.23 -1.86
N LYS A 159 11.90 9.79 -1.54
CA LYS A 159 13.11 10.62 -1.67
C LYS A 159 13.36 11.09 -3.13
N ASN A 160 12.88 10.33 -4.10
CA ASN A 160 13.05 10.63 -5.53
C ASN A 160 11.87 11.39 -6.15
N GLY A 161 10.96 11.95 -5.34
CA GLY A 161 9.84 12.76 -5.82
C GLY A 161 8.48 12.06 -5.77
N GLY A 162 8.40 10.86 -5.21
CA GLY A 162 7.14 10.20 -4.87
C GLY A 162 6.52 10.69 -3.56
N SER A 163 5.40 10.08 -3.18
CA SER A 163 4.72 10.33 -1.90
C SER A 163 4.03 9.05 -1.42
N ALA A 164 3.84 8.89 -0.11
CA ALA A 164 3.17 7.70 0.40
C ALA A 164 2.26 7.96 1.61
N ILE A 165 1.19 7.17 1.69
CA ILE A 165 0.41 6.97 2.92
C ILE A 165 0.53 5.51 3.34
N LEU A 166 1.10 5.27 4.52
CA LEU A 166 1.12 3.95 5.17
C LEU A 166 -0.12 3.81 6.07
N LEU A 167 -0.92 2.77 5.84
CA LEU A 167 -1.96 2.31 6.76
C LEU A 167 -1.35 1.21 7.65
N ASP A 168 -1.27 1.46 8.95
CA ASP A 168 -0.62 0.53 9.87
C ASP A 168 -1.39 0.38 11.19
N GLY A 169 -1.28 -0.79 11.82
CA GLY A 169 -1.83 -1.05 13.15
C GLY A 169 -0.82 -0.89 14.27
N PHE A 170 0.44 -0.61 13.92
CA PHE A 170 1.56 -0.53 14.84
C PHE A 170 2.28 0.84 14.74
N ASN A 171 3.26 1.07 15.62
CA ASN A 171 3.88 2.38 15.82
C ASN A 171 5.39 2.41 15.50
N GLU A 172 5.96 1.35 14.93
CA GLU A 172 7.39 1.23 14.64
C GLU A 172 7.87 2.33 13.68
N MET A 173 7.00 2.77 12.76
CA MET A 173 7.32 3.81 11.77
C MET A 173 7.03 5.24 12.26
N LYS A 174 6.57 5.42 13.50
CA LYS A 174 6.17 6.73 14.06
C LYS A 174 7.28 7.78 13.95
N ASN A 175 8.52 7.38 14.16
CA ASN A 175 9.68 8.28 14.16
C ASN A 175 10.41 8.34 12.81
N ASP A 176 9.93 7.64 11.78
CA ASP A 176 10.56 7.58 10.46
C ASP A 176 9.60 8.00 9.34
N CYS A 177 8.72 8.97 9.62
CA CYS A 177 7.76 9.53 8.67
C CYS A 177 7.68 11.06 8.78
N THR A 178 7.05 11.70 7.79
CA THR A 178 6.87 13.16 7.78
C THR A 178 5.74 13.60 8.71
N LYS A 179 4.63 12.84 8.68
CA LYS A 179 3.47 13.07 9.55
C LYS A 179 2.98 11.74 10.06
N TYR A 180 2.68 11.69 11.35
CA TYR A 180 2.11 10.53 12.00
C TYR A 180 0.75 10.90 12.58
N ILE A 181 -0.30 10.25 12.11
CA ILE A 181 -1.68 10.55 12.45
C ILE A 181 -2.30 9.31 13.10
N GLU A 182 -2.80 9.48 14.32
CA GLU A 182 -3.55 8.45 15.03
C GLU A 182 -5.04 8.65 14.77
N ILE A 183 -5.73 7.58 14.36
CA ILE A 183 -7.19 7.65 14.26
C ILE A 183 -7.81 7.63 15.66
N GLN A 184 -8.91 8.35 15.80
CA GLN A 184 -9.66 8.43 17.04
C GLN A 184 -10.87 7.51 16.94
N TRP A 185 -10.83 6.38 17.64
CA TRP A 185 -11.98 5.49 17.73
C TRP A 185 -13.09 6.13 18.55
N LYS A 186 -14.29 6.16 17.99
CA LYS A 186 -15.49 6.51 18.76
C LYS A 186 -15.85 5.25 19.54
N LYS A 187 -15.84 5.34 20.89
CA LYS A 187 -16.17 4.23 21.79
C LYS A 187 -17.38 3.46 21.25
N ASN A 188 -17.27 2.13 21.18
CA ASN A 188 -18.43 1.25 21.28
C ASN A 188 -19.02 1.38 22.68
#